data_AF-A0A8J1IZC9-F1
#
_entry.id   AF-A0A8J1IZC9-F1
#
_cell.length_a   1.000
_cell.length_b   1.000
_cell.length_c   1.000
_cell.angle_alpha   90.00
_cell.angle_beta   90.00
_cell.angle_gamma   90.00
#
_symmetry.space_group_name_H-M   'P 1'
#
loop_
_entity.id
_entity.type
_entity.pdbx_description
1 polymer ?
#
loop_
_entity_poly.entity_id
_entity_poly.type
_entity_poly.pdbx_seq_one_letter_code
_entity_poly.pdbx_strand_id
1 'polypeptide(L)'
;MTIEQPYVLSVYFQSKVYNIKIRYLEESEQYALGTGLRGNEKFDSVQDIIEFHRRFPVKIIDGKKSSDIHGKECYLTQPPHLSGQR
;
A
#
# COMPACT_ATOMS: atom_id res chain seq x y z
N MET A 1 -15.72 8.91 -16.88
CA MET A 1 -14.25 8.81 -16.73
C MET A 1 -13.96 8.61 -15.26
N THR A 2 -14.12 7.39 -14.77
CA THR A 2 -13.92 7.09 -13.34
C THR A 2 -12.43 6.92 -13.11
N ILE A 3 -11.85 7.77 -12.27
CA ILE A 3 -10.49 7.59 -11.76
C ILE A 3 -10.61 6.46 -10.74
N GLU A 4 -10.66 5.20 -11.20
CA GLU A 4 -10.91 4.03 -10.32
C GLU A 4 -9.83 3.86 -9.22
N GLN A 5 -8.69 4.55 -9.34
CA GLN A 5 -7.54 4.44 -8.45
C GLN A 5 -6.81 5.79 -8.32
N PRO A 6 -7.34 6.75 -7.54
CA PRO A 6 -6.77 8.10 -7.46
C PRO A 6 -5.45 8.17 -6.69
N TYR A 7 -5.11 7.12 -5.92
CA TYR A 7 -3.96 7.13 -5.02
C TYR A 7 -3.12 5.86 -5.14
N VAL A 8 -1.81 6.03 -4.96
CA VAL A 8 -0.82 4.95 -4.89
C VAL A 8 0.02 5.19 -3.64
N LEU A 9 0.20 4.15 -2.82
CA LEU A 9 1.12 4.15 -1.71
C LEU A 9 2.51 3.74 -2.19
N SER A 10 3.45 4.68 -2.24
CA SER A 10 4.87 4.42 -2.54
C SER A 10 5.64 4.15 -1.26
N VAL A 11 6.21 2.94 -1.14
CA VAL A 11 6.98 2.50 0.02
C VAL A 11 8.43 2.24 -0.39
N TYR A 12 9.37 2.92 0.26
CA TYR A 12 10.79 2.62 0.12
C TYR A 12 11.20 1.53 1.10
N PHE A 13 11.62 0.38 0.59
CA PHE A 13 12.01 -0.78 1.38
C PHE A 13 13.12 -1.57 0.69
N GLN A 14 14.16 -1.99 1.43
CA GLN A 14 15.28 -2.78 0.91
C GLN A 14 15.90 -2.21 -0.39
N SER A 15 16.17 -0.91 -0.40
CA SER A 15 16.74 -0.19 -1.55
C SER A 15 15.90 -0.25 -2.82
N LYS A 16 14.60 -0.51 -2.70
CA LYS A 16 13.62 -0.50 -3.79
C LYS A 16 12.40 0.32 -3.41
N VAL A 17 11.75 0.92 -4.41
CA VAL A 17 10.44 1.57 -4.25
C VAL A 17 9.37 0.60 -4.72
N TYR A 18 8.39 0.34 -3.85
CA TYR A 18 7.23 -0.48 -4.12
C TYR A 18 6.01 0.42 -4.25
N ASN A 19 5.31 0.33 -5.38
CA ASN A 19 4.09 1.07 -5.63
C ASN A 19 2.89 0.16 -5.42
N ILE A 20 2.12 0.44 -4.37
CA ILE A 20 0.95 -0.34 -3.98
C ILE A 20 -0.28 0.47 -4.32
N LYS A 21 -1.15 -0.07 -5.17
CA LYS A 21 -2.39 0.60 -5.56
C LYS A 21 -3.32 0.73 -4.36
N ILE A 22 -3.96 1.90 -4.21
CA ILE A 22 -5.12 2.06 -3.33
C ILE A 22 -6.35 1.99 -4.22
N ARG A 23 -7.24 1.04 -3.93
CA ARG A 23 -8.48 0.82 -4.67
C ARG A 23 -9.63 1.40 -3.86
N TYR A 24 -10.53 2.08 -4.54
CA TYR A 24 -11.84 2.42 -3.99
C TYR A 24 -12.81 1.28 -4.33
N LEU A 25 -13.56 0.81 -3.33
CA LEU A 25 -14.56 -0.24 -3.43
C LEU A 25 -15.93 0.41 -3.41
N GLU A 26 -16.53 0.61 -4.58
CA GLU A 26 -17.81 1.32 -4.71
C GLU A 26 -18.95 0.64 -3.91
N GLU A 27 -18.98 -0.69 -3.87
CA GLU A 27 -20.03 -1.45 -3.16
C GLU A 27 -20.08 -1.19 -1.65
N SER A 28 -18.93 -0.93 -1.04
CA SER A 28 -18.82 -0.68 0.40
C SER A 28 -18.43 0.75 0.74
N GLU A 29 -18.23 1.60 -0.26
CA GLU A 29 -17.72 2.97 -0.12
C GLU A 29 -16.43 3.05 0.73
N GLN A 30 -15.53 2.08 0.54
CA GLN A 30 -14.31 1.92 1.36
C GLN A 30 -13.07 1.75 0.49
N TYR A 31 -11.90 1.92 1.10
CA TYR A 31 -10.61 1.76 0.46
C TYR A 31 -9.96 0.41 0.81
N ALA A 32 -9.17 -0.12 -0.13
CA ALA A 32 -8.37 -1.32 0.08
C ALA A 32 -7.00 -1.18 -0.59
N LEU A 33 -5.98 -1.82 -0.02
CA LEU A 33 -4.61 -1.83 -0.57
C LEU A 33 -4.37 -3.02 -1.52
N GLY A 34 -3.53 -2.79 -2.53
CA GLY A 34 -3.01 -3.81 -3.42
C GLY A 34 -4.07 -4.43 -4.33
N THR A 35 -3.92 -5.71 -4.64
CA THR A 35 -4.75 -6.43 -5.61
C THR A 35 -5.97 -7.13 -5.00
N GLY A 36 -6.16 -7.09 -3.67
CA GLY A 36 -7.22 -7.83 -2.98
C GLY A 36 -7.04 -9.35 -2.95
N LEU A 37 -5.97 -9.88 -3.55
CA LEU A 37 -5.68 -11.32 -3.59
C LEU A 37 -5.19 -11.87 -2.23
N ARG A 38 -4.70 -11.01 -1.34
CA ARG A 38 -4.08 -11.39 -0.05
C ARG A 38 -4.33 -10.36 1.07
N GLY A 39 -5.58 -9.96 1.23
CA GLY A 39 -6.01 -9.05 2.29
C GLY A 39 -7.48 -8.66 2.11
N ASN A 40 -8.27 -8.82 3.18
CA ASN A 40 -9.69 -8.43 3.23
C ASN A 40 -9.89 -7.13 4.01
N GLU A 41 -8.80 -6.46 4.36
CA GLU A 41 -8.84 -5.20 5.10
C GLU A 41 -9.47 -4.10 4.24
N LYS A 42 -10.53 -3.51 4.78
CA LYS A 42 -11.22 -2.35 4.23
C LYS A 42 -11.07 -1.20 5.20
N PHE A 43 -10.95 0.00 4.65
CA PHE A 43 -10.64 1.21 5.40
C PHE A 43 -11.60 2.32 4.99
N ASP A 44 -12.04 3.12 5.95
CA ASP A 44 -12.98 4.22 5.67
C ASP A 44 -12.25 5.41 5.02
N SER A 45 -10.94 5.53 5.22
CA SER A 45 -10.10 6.57 4.60
C SER A 45 -8.69 6.09 4.24
N VAL A 46 -8.00 6.86 3.39
CA VAL A 46 -6.57 6.66 3.12
C VAL A 46 -5.72 6.86 4.38
N GLN A 47 -6.13 7.72 5.31
CA GLN A 47 -5.41 7.91 6.57
C GLN A 47 -5.45 6.65 7.42
N ASP A 48 -6.60 5.96 7.50
CA ASP A 48 -6.75 4.71 8.25
C ASP A 48 -5.84 3.61 7.73
N ILE A 49 -5.62 3.56 6.41
CA ILE A 49 -4.64 2.67 5.78
C ILE A 49 -3.24 2.91 6.37
N ILE A 50 -2.83 4.18 6.44
CA ILE A 50 -1.51 4.55 6.94
C ILE A 50 -1.41 4.17 8.42
N GLU A 51 -2.37 4.59 9.24
CA GLU A 51 -2.36 4.35 10.69
C GLU A 51 -2.36 2.86 11.04
N PHE A 52 -3.17 2.06 10.35
CA PHE A 52 -3.18 0.61 10.51
C PHE A 52 -1.81 0.03 10.18
N HIS A 53 -1.22 0.41 9.05
CA HIS A 53 0.05 -0.14 8.60
C HIS A 53 1.30 0.39 9.32
N ARG A 54 1.13 1.35 10.23
CA ARG A 54 2.15 1.68 11.25
C ARG A 54 2.22 0.64 12.36
N ARG A 55 1.13 -0.09 12.62
CA ARG A 55 1.02 -1.11 13.68
C ARG A 55 1.04 -2.54 13.14
N PHE A 56 0.61 -2.73 11.88
CA PHE A 56 0.57 -4.03 11.21
C PHE A 56 1.38 -3.97 9.91
N PRO A 57 2.27 -4.93 9.64
CA PRO A 57 3.15 -4.81 8.49
C PRO A 57 2.38 -4.92 7.17
N VAL A 58 2.79 -4.13 6.18
CA VAL A 58 2.35 -4.25 4.79
C VAL A 58 3.06 -5.44 4.15
N LYS A 59 2.31 -6.32 3.49
CA LYS A 59 2.86 -7.40 2.67
C LYS A 59 3.20 -6.90 1.27
N ILE A 60 4.48 -6.93 0.94
CA ILE A 60 5.04 -6.56 -0.35
C ILE A 60 5.16 -7.82 -1.21
N ILE A 61 4.55 -7.77 -2.40
CA ILE A 61 4.61 -8.83 -3.40
C ILE A 61 5.35 -8.27 -4.62
N ASP A 62 6.48 -8.88 -4.97
CA ASP A 62 7.21 -8.54 -6.19
C ASP A 62 6.55 -9.25 -7.38
N GLY A 63 6.23 -8.50 -8.45
CA GLY A 63 5.65 -9.07 -9.67
C GLY A 63 6.64 -9.93 -10.46
N LYS A 64 7.93 -9.88 -10.13
CA LYS A 64 8.99 -10.61 -10.83
C LYS A 64 9.45 -11.81 -10.00
N LYS A 65 8.88 -12.98 -10.34
CA LYS A 65 9.17 -14.34 -9.87
C LYS A 65 8.49 -14.75 -8.55
N SER A 66 7.51 -15.62 -8.72
CA SER A 66 6.78 -16.43 -7.74
C SER A 66 7.64 -17.48 -7.01
N SER A 67 8.92 -17.19 -6.73
CA SER A 67 9.82 -18.13 -6.02
C SER A 67 10.05 -17.76 -4.55
N ASP A 68 9.84 -16.51 -4.16
CA ASP A 68 9.78 -16.14 -2.73
C ASP A 68 8.33 -16.29 -2.25
N ILE A 69 7.99 -17.50 -1.83
CA ILE A 69 6.70 -17.88 -1.23
C ILE A 69 6.43 -17.07 0.06
N HIS A 70 7.48 -16.48 0.63
CA HIS A 70 7.43 -15.60 1.79
C HIS A 70 7.40 -14.15 1.31
N GLY A 71 6.19 -13.59 1.14
CA GLY A 71 6.01 -12.17 0.89
C GLY A 71 6.80 -11.34 1.92
N LYS A 72 7.45 -10.27 1.48
CA LYS A 72 8.23 -9.41 2.38
C LYS A 72 7.29 -8.54 3.18
N GLU A 73 7.52 -8.41 4.47
CA GLU A 73 6.67 -7.61 5.37
C GLU A 73 7.43 -6.39 5.88
N CYS A 74 6.80 -5.22 5.84
CA CYS A 74 7.38 -3.98 6.36
C CYS A 74 6.33 -3.07 7.00
N TYR A 75 6.69 -2.41 8.11
CA TYR A 75 5.85 -1.40 8.75
C TYR A 75 6.03 -0.04 8.06
N LEU A 76 4.96 0.75 8.00
CA LEU A 76 5.06 2.17 7.66
C LEU A 76 5.64 2.91 8.88
N THR A 77 6.79 3.54 8.73
CA THR A 77 7.51 4.14 9.86
C THR A 77 7.46 5.67 9.80
N GLN A 78 8.03 6.24 8.75
CA GLN A 78 8.17 7.68 8.57
C GLN A 78 7.73 8.08 7.16
N PRO A 79 7.09 9.25 6.99
CA PRO A 79 6.96 9.83 5.66
C PRO A 79 8.36 10.13 5.10
N PRO A 80 8.55 10.06 3.78
CA PRO A 80 9.84 10.39 3.19
C PRO A 80 10.23 11.83 3.58
N HIS A 81 11.46 12.02 4.05
CA HIS A 81 12.03 13.35 4.18
C HIS A 81 12.15 13.95 2.78
N LEU A 82 11.21 14.84 2.42
CA LEU A 82 11.28 15.62 1.19
C LEU A 82 12.31 16.74 1.37
N SER A 83 13.60 16.38 1.39
CA SER A 83 14.69 17.34 1.35
C SER A 83 14.80 17.89 -0.08
N GLY A 84 13.90 18.81 -0.44
CA GLY A 84 13.78 19.30 -1.82
C GLY A 84 12.71 20.37 -2.01
N GLN A 85 12.66 21.36 -1.13
CA GLN A 85 12.15 22.69 -1.49
C GLN A 85 13.33 23.64 -1.46
N ARG A 86 14.00 23.78 -2.60
CA ARG A 86 14.91 24.87 -2.92
C ARG A 86 14.62 25.31 -4.34
#